data_AF-A0A7G9FH03-F1
#
_entry.id   AF-A0A7G9FH03-F1
#
_cell.length_a   1.000
_cell.length_b   1.000
_cell.length_c   1.000
_cell.angle_alpha   90.00
_cell.angle_beta   90.00
_cell.angle_gamma   90.00
#
_symmetry.space_group_name_H-M   'P 1'
#
loop_
_entity.id
_entity.type
_entity.pdbx_description
1 polymer ?
#
loop_
_entity_poly.entity_id
_entity_poly.type
_entity_poly.pdbx_seq_one_letter_code
_entity_poly.pdbx_strand_id
1 'polypeptide(L)'
;MKKLLLLILLAIGYNGIFANEYEPEKILTEVNNDVALFFKDMIIKDLGITAVQTNIIPNENADLTIASANDKKFHITGLKCTSMVQALDASGDEIAYTVTLYNVKKSALKKLNNAIKKNRIRFSKMLDVIDEKDLDAEMHGTQEAPDPAMFSRLRNVQVYDIFVTTEENKDVHLQVYAEYFQDAKDL
;
A
#
# COMPACT_ATOMS: atom_id res chain seq x y z
N MET A 1 4.31 -2.04 -22.27
CA MET A 1 3.08 -2.41 -21.54
C MET A 1 3.07 -3.91 -21.32
N LYS A 2 3.57 -4.40 -20.17
CA LYS A 2 3.44 -5.81 -19.79
C LYS A 2 2.29 -5.90 -18.81
N LYS A 3 1.13 -6.40 -19.28
CA LYS A 3 -0.01 -6.78 -18.45
C LYS A 3 0.41 -8.00 -17.64
N LEU A 4 0.56 -7.84 -16.33
CA LEU A 4 0.74 -8.99 -15.43
C LEU A 4 -0.67 -9.60 -15.24
N LEU A 5 -0.97 -10.66 -15.99
CA LEU A 5 -2.09 -11.54 -15.68
C LEU A 5 -1.74 -12.27 -14.37
N LEU A 6 -2.50 -12.02 -13.30
CA LEU A 6 -2.41 -12.78 -12.07
C LEU A 6 -3.00 -14.18 -12.31
N LEU A 7 -2.16 -15.21 -12.25
CA LEU A 7 -2.56 -16.62 -12.21
C LEU A 7 -2.66 -17.02 -10.73
N ILE A 8 -3.87 -17.27 -10.24
CA ILE A 8 -4.13 -17.73 -8.88
C ILE A 8 -3.80 -19.22 -8.80
N LEU A 9 -2.80 -19.58 -7.99
CA LEU A 9 -2.44 -20.97 -7.67
C LEU A 9 -3.07 -21.36 -6.34
N LEU A 10 -3.88 -22.41 -6.39
CA LEU A 10 -4.57 -23.07 -5.27
C LEU A 10 -3.56 -23.58 -4.23
N ALA A 11 -3.64 -23.06 -3.00
CA ALA A 11 -3.04 -23.68 -1.82
C ALA A 11 -4.13 -23.82 -0.74
N ILE A 12 -4.32 -25.07 -0.29
CA ILE A 12 -5.34 -25.47 0.68
C ILE A 12 -4.87 -25.12 2.09
N GLY A 13 -5.65 -24.33 2.83
CA GLY A 13 -5.43 -23.99 4.24
C GLY A 13 -6.76 -23.69 4.96
N TYR A 14 -6.91 -24.25 6.16
CA TYR A 14 -8.13 -24.42 6.95
C TYR A 14 -9.01 -23.17 7.18
N ASN A 15 -10.33 -23.39 7.21
CA ASN A 15 -11.38 -22.43 7.57
C ASN A 15 -11.24 -21.88 9.00
N GLY A 16 -11.21 -20.56 9.12
CA GLY A 16 -11.51 -19.80 10.32
C GLY A 16 -12.39 -18.60 9.94
N ILE A 17 -13.48 -18.40 10.66
CA ILE A 17 -14.38 -17.25 10.50
C ILE A 17 -13.60 -16.00 10.95
N PHE A 18 -13.36 -15.08 10.02
CA PHE A 18 -12.41 -13.95 10.16
C PHE A 18 -13.11 -12.59 9.96
N ALA A 19 -14.34 -12.40 10.45
CA ALA A 19 -14.98 -11.10 10.31
C ALA A 19 -14.24 -10.05 11.19
N ASN A 20 -13.66 -9.02 10.54
CA ASN A 20 -13.00 -7.81 11.07
C ASN A 20 -11.52 -7.83 11.52
N GLU A 21 -10.79 -8.95 11.55
CA GLU A 21 -9.35 -8.91 11.93
C GLU A 21 -8.40 -8.46 10.81
N TYR A 22 -8.88 -8.36 9.57
CA TYR A 22 -8.04 -8.12 8.40
C TYR A 22 -8.12 -6.70 7.85
N GLU A 23 -9.01 -5.83 8.36
CA GLU A 23 -9.12 -4.46 7.87
C GLU A 23 -7.88 -3.66 8.31
N PRO A 24 -7.09 -3.12 7.36
CA PRO A 24 -5.85 -2.45 7.71
C PRO A 24 -6.10 -1.16 8.48
N GLU A 25 -5.38 -0.98 9.58
CA GLU A 25 -5.48 0.21 10.43
C GLU A 25 -5.04 1.48 9.69
N LYS A 26 -5.83 2.54 9.84
CA LYS A 26 -5.46 3.89 9.38
C LYS A 26 -4.67 4.59 10.47
N ILE A 27 -3.47 5.07 10.15
CA ILE A 27 -2.73 5.89 11.12
C ILE A 27 -3.27 7.33 11.14
N LEU A 28 -3.06 8.00 12.27
CA LEU A 28 -3.41 9.41 12.40
C LEU A 28 -2.54 10.26 11.47
N THR A 29 -3.20 11.12 10.70
CA THR A 29 -2.52 12.10 9.87
C THR A 29 -1.97 13.21 10.75
N GLU A 30 -0.67 13.41 10.71
CA GLU A 30 0.04 14.44 11.47
C GLU A 30 0.94 15.24 10.53
N VAL A 31 1.13 16.52 10.84
CA VAL A 31 2.12 17.35 10.14
C VAL A 31 3.51 16.93 10.58
N ASN A 32 4.38 16.63 9.63
CA ASN A 32 5.75 16.20 9.90
C ASN A 32 6.73 16.87 8.93
N ASN A 33 7.85 17.36 9.47
CA ASN A 33 8.92 18.01 8.70
C ASN A 33 10.18 17.16 8.57
N ASP A 34 10.33 16.14 9.41
CA ASP A 34 11.50 15.28 9.43
C ASP A 34 11.52 14.39 8.19
N VAL A 35 10.45 13.61 7.98
CA VAL A 35 10.14 12.95 6.71
C VAL A 35 8.62 12.89 6.56
N ALA A 36 8.11 13.19 5.37
CA ALA A 36 6.67 13.24 5.12
C ALA A 36 6.31 12.97 3.66
N LEU A 37 5.00 12.80 3.42
CA LEU A 37 4.37 12.72 2.11
C LEU A 37 4.00 14.12 1.62
N PHE A 38 4.37 14.44 0.37
CA PHE A 38 4.08 15.70 -0.31
C PHE A 38 3.42 15.46 -1.66
N PHE A 39 2.47 16.30 -2.04
CA PHE A 39 1.86 16.26 -3.36
C PHE A 39 2.71 17.05 -4.38
N LYS A 40 2.85 16.51 -5.60
CA LYS A 40 3.39 17.23 -6.78
C LYS A 40 4.77 17.89 -6.55
N ASP A 41 5.67 17.22 -5.84
CA ASP A 41 7.02 17.71 -5.51
C ASP A 41 7.06 19.04 -4.72
N MET A 42 5.93 19.52 -4.17
CA MET A 42 5.86 20.74 -3.35
C MET A 42 6.32 20.45 -1.93
N ILE A 43 7.64 20.41 -1.72
CA ILE A 43 8.25 20.20 -0.41
C ILE A 43 8.29 21.53 0.35
N ILE A 44 7.22 21.82 1.09
CA ILE A 44 7.05 23.04 1.89
C ILE A 44 6.96 22.64 3.35
N LYS A 45 7.75 23.31 4.19
CA LYS A 45 7.71 23.12 5.64
C LYS A 45 6.29 23.31 6.17
N ASP A 46 5.91 22.47 7.11
CA ASP A 46 4.61 22.42 7.79
C ASP A 46 3.42 22.00 6.89
N LEU A 47 3.67 21.61 5.64
CA LEU A 47 2.66 21.04 4.73
C LEU A 47 2.83 19.53 4.46
N GLY A 48 3.91 18.92 4.96
CA GLY A 48 4.14 17.49 4.87
C GLY A 48 3.27 16.73 5.86
N ILE A 49 2.71 15.59 5.43
CA ILE A 49 1.85 14.75 6.27
C ILE A 49 2.35 13.31 6.37
N THR A 50 2.02 12.64 7.48
CA THR A 50 2.37 11.24 7.71
C THR A 50 1.48 10.27 6.96
N ALA A 51 0.22 10.61 6.70
CA ALA A 51 -0.73 9.71 6.04
C ALA A 51 -1.55 10.39 4.96
N VAL A 52 -1.85 9.64 3.89
CA VAL A 52 -2.75 10.06 2.81
C VAL A 52 -3.81 8.99 2.59
N GLN A 53 -5.08 9.39 2.58
CA GLN A 53 -6.19 8.56 2.11
C GLN A 53 -6.61 9.02 0.70
N THR A 54 -6.78 8.07 -0.22
CA THR A 54 -7.06 8.32 -1.63
C THR A 54 -7.96 7.23 -2.21
N ASN A 55 -8.63 7.52 -3.33
CA ASN A 55 -9.41 6.55 -4.10
C ASN A 55 -8.67 6.00 -5.32
N ILE A 56 -7.39 6.32 -5.47
CA ILE A 56 -6.49 5.79 -6.50
C ILE A 56 -5.11 5.58 -5.90
N ILE A 57 -4.41 4.54 -6.34
CA ILE A 57 -2.99 4.37 -5.99
C ILE A 57 -2.21 5.54 -6.59
N PRO A 58 -1.46 6.33 -5.80
CA PRO A 58 -0.67 7.44 -6.32
C PRO A 58 0.32 6.97 -7.38
N ASN A 59 0.30 7.61 -8.53
CA ASN A 59 1.21 7.34 -9.64
C ASN A 59 1.34 8.57 -10.54
N GLU A 60 2.41 8.62 -11.35
CA GLU A 60 2.66 9.59 -12.43
C GLU A 60 2.10 11.00 -12.19
N ASN A 61 0.85 11.25 -12.64
CA ASN A 61 0.19 12.57 -12.66
C ASN A 61 -0.37 13.02 -11.30
N ALA A 62 -0.49 12.12 -10.34
CA ALA A 62 -0.98 12.35 -8.98
C ALA A 62 -0.11 11.62 -7.94
N ASP A 63 1.20 11.57 -8.18
CA ASP A 63 2.16 10.89 -7.33
C ASP A 63 2.43 11.65 -6.01
N LEU A 64 2.93 10.91 -5.03
CA LEU A 64 3.39 11.42 -3.76
C LEU A 64 4.92 11.41 -3.72
N THR A 65 5.51 12.45 -3.14
CA THR A 65 6.95 12.52 -2.89
C THR A 65 7.19 12.31 -1.41
N ILE A 66 8.00 11.31 -1.07
CA ILE A 66 8.51 11.08 0.28
C ILE A 66 9.81 11.87 0.39
N ALA A 67 9.85 12.85 1.29
CA ALA A 67 11.00 13.75 1.46
C ALA A 67 11.09 14.31 2.87
N SER A 68 12.25 14.88 3.21
CA SER A 68 12.41 15.75 4.37
C SER A 68 12.15 17.20 3.99
N ALA A 69 11.29 17.91 4.73
CA ALA A 69 11.12 19.36 4.55
C ALA A 69 12.35 20.15 5.01
N ASN A 70 13.20 19.53 5.82
CA ASN A 70 14.44 20.11 6.33
C ASN A 70 15.67 19.76 5.47
N ASP A 71 15.48 19.15 4.30
CA ASP A 71 16.54 18.63 3.41
C ASP A 71 17.53 17.69 4.12
N LYS A 72 17.04 16.94 5.11
CA LYS A 72 17.82 15.92 5.82
C LYS A 72 17.71 14.58 5.10
N LYS A 73 18.78 13.80 5.18
CA LYS A 73 18.81 12.41 4.70
C LYS A 73 17.95 11.53 5.59
N PHE A 74 17.41 10.48 4.97
CA PHE A 74 16.66 9.44 5.64
C PHE A 74 16.88 8.10 4.95
N HIS A 75 16.51 7.03 5.66
CA HIS A 75 16.58 5.66 5.18
C HIS A 75 15.25 4.96 5.34
N ILE A 76 14.79 4.28 4.29
CA ILE A 76 13.64 3.37 4.39
C ILE A 76 14.12 2.11 5.11
N THR A 77 13.53 1.82 6.26
CA THR A 77 13.84 0.68 7.13
C THR A 77 12.81 -0.44 7.03
N GLY A 78 11.64 -0.16 6.43
CA GLY A 78 10.62 -1.15 6.16
C GLY A 78 9.61 -0.65 5.14
N LEU A 79 9.05 -1.56 4.37
CA LEU A 79 7.88 -1.32 3.53
C LEU A 79 6.97 -2.54 3.62
N LYS A 80 5.72 -2.31 4.01
CA LYS A 80 4.67 -3.31 4.02
C LYS A 80 3.53 -2.84 3.13
N CYS A 81 2.86 -3.78 2.48
CA CYS A 81 1.64 -3.52 1.74
C CYS A 81 0.58 -4.54 2.14
N THR A 82 -0.56 -4.07 2.63
CA THR A 82 -1.77 -4.87 2.79
C THR A 82 -2.66 -4.63 1.60
N SER A 83 -2.90 -5.67 0.79
CA SER A 83 -3.81 -5.63 -0.35
C SER A 83 -5.03 -6.47 -0.05
N MET A 84 -6.19 -5.84 0.05
CA MET A 84 -7.47 -6.50 0.32
C MET A 84 -8.43 -6.28 -0.85
N VAL A 85 -9.12 -7.35 -1.23
CA VAL A 85 -10.23 -7.33 -2.18
C VAL A 85 -11.43 -7.98 -1.52
N GLN A 86 -12.57 -7.30 -1.51
CA GLN A 86 -13.83 -7.80 -0.97
C GLN A 86 -14.90 -7.76 -2.07
N ALA A 87 -15.63 -8.85 -2.23
CA ALA A 87 -16.81 -8.93 -3.08
C ALA A 87 -18.05 -8.60 -2.24
N LEU A 88 -18.78 -7.57 -2.66
CA LEU A 88 -19.93 -7.04 -1.94
C LEU A 88 -21.22 -7.32 -2.73
N ASP A 89 -22.27 -7.74 -2.03
CA ASP A 89 -23.60 -7.92 -2.62
C ASP A 89 -24.28 -6.56 -2.95
N ALA A 90 -25.54 -6.58 -3.40
CA ALA A 90 -26.28 -5.35 -3.71
C ALA A 90 -26.59 -4.49 -2.48
N SER A 91 -26.65 -5.09 -1.29
CA SER A 91 -26.86 -4.43 0.01
C SER A 91 -25.57 -3.83 0.57
N GLY A 92 -24.41 -4.24 0.05
CA GLY A 92 -23.09 -3.86 0.55
C GLY A 92 -22.50 -4.85 1.55
N ASP A 93 -23.13 -6.01 1.72
CA ASP A 93 -22.66 -7.06 2.62
C ASP A 93 -21.52 -7.85 1.95
N GLU A 94 -20.51 -8.21 2.74
CA GLU A 94 -19.39 -9.03 2.28
C GLU A 94 -19.85 -10.46 1.98
N ILE A 95 -19.60 -10.90 0.74
CA ILE A 95 -19.79 -12.29 0.31
C ILE A 95 -18.49 -13.08 0.44
N ALA A 96 -17.38 -12.45 0.05
CA ALA A 96 -16.06 -13.07 -0.02
C ALA A 96 -14.97 -12.02 0.06
N TYR A 97 -13.78 -12.43 0.49
CA TYR A 97 -12.64 -11.53 0.55
C TYR A 97 -11.31 -12.28 0.38
N THR A 98 -10.29 -11.55 -0.05
CA THR A 98 -8.90 -12.00 -0.04
C THR A 98 -8.03 -10.86 0.44
N VAL A 99 -7.14 -11.14 1.37
CA VAL A 99 -6.16 -10.21 1.92
C VAL A 99 -4.78 -10.80 1.70
N THR A 100 -3.90 -10.05 1.05
CA THR A 100 -2.50 -10.40 0.87
C THR A 100 -1.62 -9.38 1.58
N LEU A 101 -0.82 -9.87 2.52
CA LEU A 101 0.18 -9.13 3.27
C LEU A 101 1.52 -9.30 2.58
N TYR A 102 2.04 -8.21 2.01
CA TYR A 102 3.36 -8.14 1.42
C TYR A 102 4.33 -7.45 2.36
N ASN A 103 5.45 -8.09 2.65
CA ASN A 103 6.57 -7.50 3.38
C ASN A 103 7.79 -7.42 2.47
N VAL A 104 8.39 -6.23 2.34
CA VAL A 104 9.66 -6.09 1.62
C VAL A 104 10.78 -6.74 2.43
N LYS A 105 11.50 -7.66 1.81
CA LYS A 105 12.66 -8.33 2.39
C LYS A 105 13.75 -7.33 2.76
N LYS A 106 14.43 -7.57 3.88
CA LYS A 106 15.57 -6.73 4.32
C LYS A 106 16.64 -6.54 3.24
N SER A 107 16.90 -7.57 2.43
CA SER A 107 17.86 -7.51 1.33
C SER A 107 17.47 -6.52 0.22
N ALA A 108 16.18 -6.26 0.04
CA ALA A 108 15.65 -5.34 -0.96
C ALA A 108 15.58 -3.88 -0.47
N LEU A 109 15.64 -3.63 0.84
CA LEU A 109 15.72 -2.27 1.40
C LEU A 109 16.93 -1.49 0.87
N LYS A 110 18.05 -2.17 0.58
CA LYS A 110 19.20 -1.53 -0.06
C LYS A 110 18.86 -0.98 -1.45
N LYS A 111 18.02 -1.67 -2.22
CA LYS A 111 17.54 -1.19 -3.53
C LYS A 111 16.68 0.06 -3.38
N LEU A 112 15.73 0.05 -2.43
CA LEU A 112 14.89 1.21 -2.10
C LEU A 112 15.73 2.43 -1.77
N ASN A 113 16.66 2.27 -0.82
CA ASN A 113 17.51 3.36 -0.37
C ASN A 113 18.43 3.89 -1.49
N ASN A 114 18.93 3.04 -2.38
CA ASN A 114 19.73 3.48 -3.54
C ASN A 114 18.92 4.30 -4.56
N ALA A 115 17.60 4.12 -4.59
CA ALA A 115 16.69 4.87 -5.46
C ALA A 115 16.38 6.28 -4.94
N ILE A 116 16.60 6.55 -3.65
CA ILE A 116 16.47 7.89 -3.06
C ILE A 116 17.54 8.80 -3.67
N LYS A 117 17.14 9.97 -4.18
CA LYS A 117 18.04 10.97 -4.78
C LYS A 117 17.70 12.35 -4.24
N LYS A 118 18.71 13.09 -3.77
CA LYS A 118 18.52 14.43 -3.18
C LYS A 118 17.47 14.41 -2.05
N ASN A 119 17.58 13.42 -1.14
CA ASN A 119 16.71 13.28 0.03
C ASN A 119 15.22 13.20 -0.31
N ARG A 120 14.89 12.61 -1.46
CA ARG A 120 13.52 12.40 -1.91
C ARG A 120 13.39 11.15 -2.77
N ILE A 121 12.21 10.57 -2.73
CA ILE A 121 11.79 9.48 -3.61
C ILE A 121 10.30 9.63 -3.89
N ARG A 122 9.89 9.35 -5.12
CA ARG A 122 8.48 9.29 -5.48
C ARG A 122 7.90 7.94 -5.04
N PHE A 123 6.66 7.95 -4.59
CA PHE A 123 5.95 6.75 -4.16
C PHE A 123 5.88 5.72 -5.29
N SER A 124 5.47 6.14 -6.50
CA SER A 124 5.50 5.24 -7.67
C SER A 124 6.88 4.63 -7.92
N LYS A 125 7.94 5.44 -7.80
CA LYS A 125 9.30 4.98 -8.00
C LYS A 125 9.74 3.96 -6.94
N MET A 126 9.25 4.09 -5.71
CA MET A 126 9.48 3.11 -4.64
C MET A 126 8.85 1.76 -4.99
N LEU A 127 7.65 1.76 -5.57
CA LEU A 127 6.98 0.54 -6.02
C LEU A 127 7.72 -0.09 -7.22
N ASP A 128 8.14 0.72 -8.20
CA ASP A 128 8.83 0.24 -9.42
C ASP A 128 10.16 -0.48 -9.18
N VAL A 129 10.83 -0.21 -8.05
CA VAL A 129 12.16 -0.78 -7.76
C VAL A 129 12.09 -2.09 -6.97
N ILE A 130 10.90 -2.47 -6.52
CA ILE A 130 10.64 -3.72 -5.80
C ILE A 130 10.05 -4.73 -6.78
N ASP A 131 10.74 -5.85 -6.95
CA ASP A 131 10.26 -6.98 -7.74
C ASP A 131 9.46 -7.95 -6.85
N GLU A 132 8.66 -8.83 -7.46
CA GLU A 132 7.95 -9.90 -6.74
C GLU A 132 8.86 -10.76 -5.85
N LYS A 133 10.07 -11.08 -6.32
CA LYS A 133 11.08 -11.84 -5.56
C LYS A 133 11.58 -11.12 -4.29
N ASP A 134 11.42 -9.80 -4.24
CA ASP A 134 11.83 -8.96 -3.12
C ASP A 134 10.79 -8.93 -1.99
N LEU A 135 9.65 -9.59 -2.19
CA LEU A 135 8.54 -9.66 -1.25
C LEU A 135 8.45 -11.03 -0.58
N ASP A 136 8.08 -11.03 0.69
CA ASP A 136 7.42 -12.14 1.35
C ASP A 136 5.92 -11.86 1.32
N ALA A 137 5.11 -12.85 0.95
CA ALA A 137 3.66 -12.72 0.80
C ALA A 137 2.95 -13.76 1.65
N GLU A 138 1.94 -13.30 2.41
CA GLU A 138 1.01 -14.14 3.15
C GLU A 138 -0.41 -13.81 2.71
N MET A 139 -1.21 -14.83 2.39
CA MET A 139 -2.56 -14.66 1.88
C MET A 139 -3.57 -15.28 2.83
N HIS A 140 -4.63 -14.54 3.12
CA HIS A 140 -5.76 -14.94 3.94
C HIS A 140 -7.06 -14.66 3.16
N GLY A 141 -8.12 -15.38 3.50
CA GLY A 141 -9.44 -15.10 2.96
C GLY A 141 -10.27 -16.33 2.61
N THR A 142 -11.36 -16.08 1.91
CA THR A 142 -12.25 -17.13 1.42
C THR A 142 -11.54 -17.98 0.37
N GLN A 143 -11.70 -19.30 0.46
CA GLN A 143 -11.01 -20.25 -0.41
C GLN A 143 -11.52 -20.24 -1.86
N GLU A 144 -12.78 -19.84 -2.06
CA GLU A 144 -13.44 -19.82 -3.36
C GLU A 144 -13.78 -18.38 -3.75
N ALA A 145 -13.47 -18.01 -4.99
CA ALA A 145 -13.96 -16.76 -5.56
C ALA A 145 -15.48 -16.87 -5.74
N PRO A 146 -16.26 -15.85 -5.34
CA PRO A 146 -17.71 -15.88 -5.52
C PRO A 146 -18.04 -15.84 -7.02
N ASP A 147 -19.18 -16.43 -7.38
CA ASP A 147 -19.71 -16.31 -8.74
C ASP A 147 -19.89 -14.81 -9.09
N PRO A 148 -19.37 -14.33 -10.24
CA PRO A 148 -19.59 -12.97 -10.72
C PRO A 148 -21.05 -12.51 -10.74
N ALA A 149 -22.00 -13.43 -10.87
CA ALA A 149 -23.43 -13.13 -10.81
C ALA A 149 -23.94 -12.82 -9.39
N MET A 150 -23.16 -13.14 -8.35
CA MET A 150 -23.57 -13.01 -6.94
C MET A 150 -23.14 -11.68 -6.30
N PHE A 151 -22.10 -11.02 -6.80
CA PHE A 151 -21.63 -9.76 -6.23
C PHE A 151 -21.96 -8.56 -7.15
N SER A 152 -22.22 -7.41 -6.53
CA SER A 152 -22.52 -6.17 -7.24
C SER A 152 -21.27 -5.32 -7.47
N ARG A 153 -20.32 -5.37 -6.54
CA ARG A 153 -19.12 -4.51 -6.50
C ARG A 153 -17.93 -5.23 -5.88
N LEU A 154 -16.73 -4.86 -6.31
CA LEU A 154 -15.47 -5.18 -5.63
C LEU A 154 -14.97 -3.94 -4.89
N ARG A 155 -14.74 -4.07 -3.58
CA ARG A 155 -13.99 -3.10 -2.78
C ARG A 155 -12.52 -3.51 -2.77
N ASN A 156 -11.66 -2.64 -3.22
CA ASN A 156 -10.22 -2.83 -3.21
C ASN A 156 -9.61 -1.86 -2.22
N VAL A 157 -8.80 -2.36 -1.30
CA VAL A 157 -8.06 -1.57 -0.32
C VAL A 157 -6.59 -1.93 -0.42
N GLN A 158 -5.73 -0.92 -0.55
CA GLN A 158 -4.28 -1.07 -0.54
C GLN A 158 -3.68 -0.10 0.45
N VAL A 159 -2.99 -0.64 1.46
CA VAL A 159 -2.37 0.16 2.52
C VAL A 159 -0.88 -0.09 2.50
N TYR A 160 -0.13 0.97 2.21
CA TYR A 160 1.33 0.95 2.19
C TYR A 160 1.86 1.61 3.45
N ASP A 161 2.47 0.81 4.32
CA ASP A 161 3.17 1.30 5.50
C ASP A 161 4.66 1.41 5.21
N ILE A 162 5.17 2.64 5.29
CA ILE A 162 6.55 2.98 4.96
C ILE A 162 7.23 3.42 6.25
N PHE A 163 8.21 2.63 6.69
CA PHE A 163 8.99 2.90 7.89
C PHE A 163 10.30 3.56 7.49
N VAL A 164 10.58 4.70 8.10
CA VAL A 164 11.72 5.54 7.78
C VAL A 164 12.47 5.91 9.05
N THR A 165 13.80 5.90 8.99
CA THR A 165 14.65 6.42 10.05
C THR A 165 15.49 7.57 9.50
N THR A 166 15.50 8.69 10.21
CA THR A 166 16.34 9.87 9.89
C THR A 166 17.78 9.67 10.34
N GLU A 167 18.72 10.50 9.87
CA GLU A 167 20.12 10.49 10.39
C GLU A 167 20.21 10.80 11.89
N GLU A 168 19.18 11.43 12.47
CA GLU A 168 19.07 11.70 13.91
C GLU A 168 18.48 10.52 14.71
N ASN A 169 18.32 9.36 14.06
CA ASN A 169 17.70 8.14 14.60
C ASN A 169 16.25 8.34 15.08
N LYS A 170 15.52 9.28 14.46
CA LYS A 170 14.07 9.37 14.65
C LYS A 170 13.37 8.47 13.65
N ASP A 171 12.48 7.63 14.15
CA ASP A 171 11.61 6.79 13.35
C ASP A 171 10.32 7.53 12.98
N VAL A 172 9.94 7.41 11.71
CA VAL A 172 8.73 7.99 11.14
C VAL A 172 7.99 6.89 10.40
N HIS A 173 6.70 6.77 10.69
CA HIS A 173 5.78 5.88 9.98
C HIS A 173 4.93 6.72 9.04
N LEU A 174 5.03 6.44 7.75
CA LEU A 174 4.18 7.02 6.72
C LEU A 174 3.19 5.98 6.20
N GLN A 175 1.99 6.43 5.83
CA GLN A 175 0.97 5.54 5.28
C GLN A 175 0.30 6.12 4.03
N VAL A 176 0.15 5.28 3.00
CA VAL A 176 -0.72 5.56 1.86
C VAL A 176 -1.86 4.56 1.89
N TYR A 177 -3.09 5.03 2.14
CA TYR A 177 -4.31 4.23 2.16
C TYR A 177 -5.12 4.52 0.89
N ALA A 178 -5.16 3.56 -0.04
CA ALA A 178 -5.94 3.65 -1.27
C ALA A 178 -7.15 2.73 -1.20
N GLU A 179 -8.35 3.26 -1.40
CA GLU A 179 -9.60 2.50 -1.38
C GLU A 179 -10.49 2.87 -2.56
N TYR A 180 -10.84 1.89 -3.37
CA TYR A 180 -11.69 2.10 -4.54
C TYR A 180 -12.66 0.95 -4.77
N PHE A 181 -13.76 1.28 -5.44
CA PHE A 181 -14.82 0.35 -5.77
C PHE A 181 -14.88 0.16 -7.27
N GLN A 182 -15.07 -1.08 -7.71
CA GLN A 182 -15.31 -1.43 -9.11
C GLN A 182 -16.65 -2.14 -9.20
N ASP A 183 -17.54 -1.68 -10.10
CA ASP A 183 -18.81 -2.36 -10.32
C ASP A 183 -18.54 -3.72 -10.99
N ALA A 184 -19.28 -4.75 -10.59
CA ALA A 184 -19.14 -6.10 -11.15
C ALA A 184 -19.39 -6.15 -12.67
N LYS A 185 -20.28 -5.27 -13.17
CA LYS A 185 -20.58 -5.15 -14.62
C LYS A 185 -19.39 -4.66 -15.46
N ASP A 186 -18.37 -4.07 -14.83
CA ASP A 186 -17.19 -3.52 -15.49
C ASP A 186 -16.00 -4.49 -15.46
N LEU A 187 -16.20 -5.74 -14.99
CA LEU A 187 -15.24 -6.84 -14.97
C LEU A 187 -15.43 -7.79 -16.16
#